data_AF-G7YNG3-F1
#
_entry.id   AF-G7YNG3-F1
#
_cell.length_a   1.000
_cell.length_b   1.000
_cell.length_c   1.000
_cell.angle_alpha   90.00
_cell.angle_beta   90.00
_cell.angle_gamma   90.00
#
_symmetry.space_group_name_H-M   'P 1'
#
loop_
_entity.id
_entity.type
_entity.pdbx_description
1 polymer ?
#
loop_
_entity_poly.entity_id
_entity_poly.type
_entity_poly.pdbx_seq_one_letter_code
_entity_poly.pdbx_strand_id
1 'polypeptide(L)'
;MLNAWFGCELWGSPKFGELLEKVSLTPSFSFAFFPRHLISDMVRCHMVASLLYSLFLWISGALIKRYTLLFLYSYTQWIYEVHSGQSWKTKIWAVLVKLCKGKHPRLYSFQGALPRLPLPSVSDTIRRYLLSVEPLLDENQMQRTKKLAQDFETNEAVKLQRYLRLKRLWASNYVTDWWEEYVYLNGRSPLVAHSNIYGLDTLMRHPTNLQAARAAQCISSLINYMFQLITEGLEPVIVNDMVPLCMIQYERTFTTTRIPGIQVDTLWHDPTTPHHIVVLHRGRYFKVLIHNDNRWLDAREIER
;
A
#
# COMPACT_ATOMS: atom_id res chain seq x y z
N MET A 1 0.41 12.31 15.54
CA MET A 1 1.83 12.10 15.94
C MET A 1 2.14 10.66 16.38
N LEU A 2 1.24 9.92 17.05
CA LEU A 2 1.46 8.50 17.40
C LEU A 2 1.31 7.50 16.22
N ASN A 3 0.46 7.81 15.23
CA ASN A 3 0.22 6.93 14.08
C ASN A 3 1.45 6.73 13.18
N ALA A 4 2.34 7.72 13.11
CA ALA A 4 3.56 7.65 12.29
C ALA A 4 4.66 6.75 12.88
N TRP A 5 4.66 6.54 14.20
CA TRP A 5 5.68 5.73 14.88
C TRP A 5 5.26 4.26 15.03
N PHE A 6 4.00 4.00 15.33
CA PHE A 6 3.55 2.63 15.60
C PHE A 6 3.17 1.81 14.37
N GLY A 7 3.03 2.41 13.17
CA GLY A 7 2.59 1.66 11.98
C GLY A 7 1.28 0.89 12.26
N CYS A 8 0.47 1.43 13.15
CA CYS A 8 -0.72 0.79 13.68
C CYS A 8 -1.91 1.52 13.06
N GLU A 9 -2.23 1.17 11.81
CA GLU A 9 -3.47 1.56 11.13
C GLU A 9 -4.71 0.89 11.75
N LEU A 10 -4.56 0.19 12.89
CA LEU A 10 -5.66 -0.33 13.69
C LEU A 10 -6.59 0.76 14.24
N TRP A 11 -6.13 2.00 14.39
CA TRP A 11 -6.93 3.09 14.97
C TRP A 11 -7.84 3.82 13.95
N GLY A 12 -7.74 3.48 12.66
CA GLY A 12 -8.54 4.10 11.59
C GLY A 12 -9.40 3.12 10.77
N SER A 13 -9.33 1.81 11.05
CA SER A 13 -10.14 0.83 10.32
C SER A 13 -11.62 0.92 10.75
N PRO A 14 -12.59 0.77 9.83
CA PRO A 14 -14.02 0.65 10.17
C PRO A 14 -14.28 -0.46 11.22
N LYS A 15 -13.42 -1.49 11.24
CA LYS A 15 -13.45 -2.58 12.20
C LYS A 15 -13.16 -2.15 13.65
N PHE A 16 -12.39 -1.08 13.88
CA PHE A 16 -12.16 -0.55 15.23
C PHE A 16 -13.37 0.25 15.72
N GLY A 17 -14.03 0.99 14.82
CA GLY A 17 -15.33 1.62 15.06
C GLY A 17 -16.40 0.59 15.39
N GLU A 18 -16.54 -0.49 14.60
CA GLU A 18 -17.46 -1.59 14.89
C GLU A 18 -17.09 -2.38 16.16
N LEU A 19 -15.80 -2.48 16.52
CA LEU A 19 -15.36 -3.08 17.79
C LEU A 19 -15.76 -2.22 18.97
N LEU A 20 -15.62 -0.89 18.88
CA LEU A 20 -16.07 0.05 19.89
C LEU A 20 -17.61 0.09 19.97
N GLU A 21 -18.29 0.00 18.84
CA GLU A 21 -19.75 -0.02 18.77
C GLU A 21 -20.33 -1.32 19.33
N LYS A 22 -19.72 -2.48 19.02
CA LYS A 22 -20.04 -3.77 19.65
C LYS A 22 -19.69 -3.82 21.14
N VAL A 23 -18.64 -3.13 21.57
CA VAL A 23 -18.33 -2.95 23.00
C VAL A 23 -19.37 -2.05 23.68
N SER A 24 -19.90 -1.04 22.98
CA SER A 24 -20.91 -0.11 23.51
C SER A 24 -22.36 -0.61 23.46
N LEU A 25 -22.68 -1.59 22.59
CA LEU A 25 -24.03 -2.14 22.39
C LEU A 25 -24.24 -3.52 23.04
N THR A 26 -23.27 -4.02 23.82
CA THR A 26 -23.56 -5.14 24.72
C THR A 26 -24.37 -4.62 25.92
N PRO A 27 -25.51 -5.25 26.27
CA PRO A 27 -26.24 -4.87 27.48
C PRO A 27 -25.31 -5.15 28.64
N SER A 28 -24.83 -4.08 29.29
CA SER A 28 -24.12 -4.08 30.57
C SER A 28 -23.58 -5.46 30.94
N PHE A 29 -22.39 -5.82 30.44
CA PHE A 29 -21.60 -6.89 31.03
C PHE A 29 -21.29 -6.43 32.45
N SER A 30 -22.24 -6.69 33.35
CA SER A 30 -22.03 -6.63 34.78
C SER A 30 -20.88 -7.58 35.03
N PHE A 31 -19.69 -7.03 35.30
CA PHE A 31 -18.67 -7.68 36.12
C PHE A 31 -19.29 -7.92 37.51
N ALA A 32 -20.27 -8.82 37.57
CA ALA A 32 -20.96 -9.27 38.77
C ALA A 32 -20.53 -10.70 39.10
N PHE A 33 -19.25 -11.02 38.85
CA PHE A 33 -18.64 -12.27 39.30
C PHE A 33 -17.37 -12.07 40.13
N PHE A 34 -17.11 -10.84 40.61
CA PHE A 34 -16.13 -10.61 41.67
C PHE A 34 -16.72 -9.65 42.71
N PRO A 35 -16.90 -10.09 43.97
CA PRO A 35 -17.34 -9.20 45.04
C PRO A 35 -16.36 -8.03 45.19
N ARG A 36 -16.88 -6.79 45.07
CA ARG A 36 -16.10 -5.53 45.14
C ARG A 36 -15.28 -5.34 46.42
N HIS A 37 -15.47 -6.19 47.43
CA HIS A 37 -14.81 -6.13 48.73
C HIS A 37 -13.69 -7.18 48.92
N LEU A 38 -13.30 -7.95 47.91
CA LEU A 38 -12.37 -9.09 48.07
C LEU A 38 -11.06 -9.01 47.26
N ILE A 39 -10.83 -7.94 46.49
CA ILE A 39 -9.55 -7.73 45.80
C ILE A 39 -8.74 -6.72 46.62
N SER A 40 -7.74 -7.20 47.35
CA SER A 40 -6.82 -6.31 48.08
C SER A 40 -6.12 -5.35 47.11
N ASP A 41 -5.73 -4.17 47.59
CA ASP A 41 -4.94 -3.21 46.80
C ASP A 41 -3.70 -3.86 46.18
N MET A 42 -3.11 -4.81 46.90
CA MET A 42 -2.01 -5.63 46.42
C MET A 42 -2.38 -6.43 45.17
N VAL A 43 -3.52 -7.12 45.13
CA VAL A 43 -3.94 -7.89 43.93
C VAL A 43 -4.20 -6.96 42.75
N ARG A 44 -4.80 -5.78 42.97
CA ARG A 44 -4.99 -4.76 41.91
C ARG A 44 -3.66 -4.30 41.32
N CYS A 45 -2.68 -3.99 42.16
CA CYS A 45 -1.34 -3.59 41.71
C CYS A 45 -0.63 -4.69 40.91
N HIS A 46 -0.75 -5.95 41.33
CA HIS A 46 -0.17 -7.07 40.59
C HIS A 46 -0.82 -7.25 39.21
N MET A 47 -2.15 -7.17 39.11
CA MET A 47 -2.84 -7.27 37.82
C MET A 47 -2.40 -6.15 36.85
N VAL A 48 -2.31 -4.91 37.34
CA VAL A 48 -1.83 -3.78 36.52
C VAL A 48 -0.38 -4.00 36.10
N ALA A 49 0.51 -4.43 37.01
CA ALA A 49 1.91 -4.70 36.69
C ALA A 49 2.06 -5.82 35.64
N SER A 50 1.30 -6.91 35.74
CA SER A 50 1.31 -8.00 34.75
C SER A 50 0.77 -7.55 33.38
N LEU A 51 -0.26 -6.72 33.34
CA LEU A 51 -0.77 -6.13 32.09
C LEU A 51 0.27 -5.21 31.44
N LEU A 52 0.92 -4.35 32.22
CA LEU A 52 1.98 -3.47 31.71
C LEU A 52 3.19 -4.26 31.22
N TYR A 53 3.60 -5.30 31.95
CA TYR A 53 4.73 -6.15 31.56
C TYR A 53 4.43 -6.95 30.28
N SER A 54 3.25 -7.57 30.18
CA SER A 54 2.84 -8.29 28.97
C SER A 54 2.71 -7.37 27.76
N LEU A 55 2.14 -6.17 27.93
CA LEU A 55 2.09 -5.15 26.88
C LEU A 55 3.50 -4.73 26.45
N PHE A 56 4.42 -4.50 27.39
CA PHE A 56 5.81 -4.16 27.10
C PHE A 56 6.52 -5.26 26.30
N LEU A 57 6.38 -6.53 26.70
CA LEU A 57 6.95 -7.66 25.96
C LEU A 57 6.37 -7.78 24.56
N TRP A 58 5.05 -7.62 24.42
CA TRP A 58 4.38 -7.67 23.13
C TRP A 58 4.85 -6.55 22.18
N ILE A 59 4.90 -5.31 22.67
CA ILE A 59 5.40 -4.16 21.90
C ILE A 59 6.88 -4.38 21.52
N SER A 60 7.70 -4.82 22.47
CA SER A 60 9.13 -5.07 22.24
C SER A 60 9.34 -6.14 21.17
N GLY A 61 8.62 -7.26 21.25
CA GLY A 61 8.66 -8.31 20.24
C GLY A 61 8.20 -7.83 18.86
N ALA A 62 7.13 -7.03 18.80
CA ALA A 62 6.64 -6.44 17.54
C ALA A 62 7.67 -5.48 16.91
N LEU A 63 8.30 -4.62 17.72
CA LEU A 63 9.34 -3.70 17.26
C LEU A 63 10.59 -4.44 16.80
N ILE A 64 11.05 -5.45 17.56
CA ILE A 64 12.19 -6.29 17.18
C ILE A 64 11.92 -6.95 15.83
N LYS A 65 10.76 -7.59 15.66
CA LYS A 65 10.39 -8.21 14.38
C LYS A 65 10.39 -7.19 13.25
N ARG A 66 9.78 -6.03 13.46
CA ARG A 66 9.70 -4.95 12.47
C ARG A 66 11.09 -4.48 12.04
N TYR A 67 11.98 -4.17 12.98
CA TYR A 67 13.31 -3.67 12.67
C TYR A 67 14.24 -4.74 12.08
N THR A 68 14.09 -6.00 12.50
CA THR A 68 14.79 -7.13 11.87
C THR A 68 14.38 -7.28 10.41
N LEU A 69 13.07 -7.27 10.12
CA LEU A 69 12.58 -7.35 8.74
C LEU A 69 13.02 -6.12 7.92
N LEU A 70 12.95 -4.92 8.49
CA LEU A 70 13.42 -3.70 7.84
C LEU A 70 14.91 -3.80 7.47
N PHE A 71 15.74 -4.28 8.38
CA PHE A 71 17.16 -4.50 8.13
C PHE A 71 17.37 -5.51 7.00
N LEU A 72 16.67 -6.64 7.04
CA LEU A 72 16.77 -7.67 6.01
C LEU A 72 16.31 -7.13 4.64
N TYR A 73 15.17 -6.44 4.56
CA TYR A 73 14.66 -5.90 3.29
C TYR A 73 15.46 -4.71 2.75
N SER A 74 16.31 -4.09 3.57
CA SER A 74 17.22 -3.03 3.12
C SER A 74 18.40 -3.58 2.29
N TYR A 75 18.63 -4.89 2.28
CA TYR A 75 19.65 -5.51 1.44
C TYR A 75 19.19 -5.63 -0.02
N THR A 76 19.89 -4.96 -0.94
CA THR A 76 19.51 -4.89 -2.37
C THR A 76 20.50 -5.54 -3.33
N GLN A 77 21.61 -6.09 -2.86
CA GLN A 77 22.66 -6.65 -3.75
C GLN A 77 22.14 -7.85 -4.56
N TRP A 78 21.18 -8.60 -4.02
CA TRP A 78 20.52 -9.71 -4.70
C TRP A 78 19.90 -9.32 -6.05
N ILE A 79 19.52 -8.04 -6.25
CA ILE A 79 18.94 -7.53 -7.51
C ILE A 79 19.98 -7.57 -8.64
N TYR A 80 21.24 -7.31 -8.32
CA TYR A 80 22.32 -7.23 -9.30
C TYR A 80 23.00 -8.60 -9.55
N GLU A 81 22.80 -9.57 -8.65
CA GLU A 81 23.38 -10.91 -8.73
C GLU A 81 22.55 -11.91 -9.56
N VAL A 82 21.45 -11.47 -10.18
CA VAL A 82 20.51 -12.35 -10.93
C VAL A 82 21.22 -13.13 -12.05
N HIS A 83 22.18 -12.51 -12.74
CA HIS A 83 22.85 -13.08 -13.90
C HIS A 83 24.25 -13.63 -13.61
N SER A 84 24.90 -13.20 -12.52
CA SER A 84 26.30 -13.52 -12.19
C SER A 84 26.45 -14.67 -11.19
N GLY A 85 25.35 -15.24 -10.71
CA GLY A 85 25.32 -16.21 -9.62
C GLY A 85 25.28 -15.56 -8.23
N GLN A 86 24.65 -16.25 -7.28
CA GLN A 86 24.38 -15.71 -5.94
C GLN A 86 25.59 -15.83 -5.00
N SER A 87 25.95 -14.71 -4.36
CA SER A 87 27.00 -14.69 -3.34
C SER A 87 26.58 -15.45 -2.09
N TRP A 88 27.55 -15.91 -1.30
CA TRP A 88 27.26 -16.58 -0.02
C TRP A 88 26.52 -15.66 0.97
N LYS A 89 26.77 -14.34 0.90
CA LYS A 89 26.04 -13.33 1.68
C LYS A 89 24.56 -13.31 1.31
N THR A 90 24.24 -13.31 0.02
CA THR A 90 22.86 -13.39 -0.47
C THR A 90 22.17 -14.68 -0.05
N LYS A 91 22.88 -15.81 -0.06
CA LYS A 91 22.33 -17.10 0.39
C LYS A 91 21.99 -17.09 1.89
N ILE A 92 22.89 -16.60 2.74
CA ILE A 92 22.63 -16.46 4.19
C ILE A 92 21.47 -15.51 4.43
N TRP A 93 21.49 -14.33 3.81
CA TRP A 93 20.40 -13.37 3.88
C TRP A 93 19.07 -14.01 3.50
N ALA A 94 19.05 -14.82 2.45
CA ALA A 94 17.82 -15.47 2.00
C ALA A 94 17.27 -16.47 3.03
N VAL A 95 18.14 -17.26 3.66
CA VAL A 95 17.72 -18.14 4.76
C VAL A 95 17.13 -17.33 5.91
N LEU A 96 17.77 -16.23 6.30
CA LEU A 96 17.28 -15.36 7.38
C LEU A 96 15.90 -14.76 7.08
N VAL A 97 15.70 -14.25 5.86
CA VAL A 97 14.40 -13.70 5.45
C VAL A 97 13.31 -14.77 5.51
N LYS A 98 13.58 -15.98 5.01
CA LYS A 98 12.60 -17.08 5.04
C LYS A 98 12.21 -17.47 6.47
N LEU A 99 13.16 -17.44 7.41
CA LEU A 99 12.89 -17.70 8.83
C LEU A 99 12.07 -16.56 9.47
N CYS A 100 12.31 -15.30 9.10
CA CYS A 100 11.66 -14.14 9.73
C CYS A 100 10.30 -13.75 9.12
N LYS A 101 10.04 -14.09 7.84
CA LYS A 101 8.83 -13.68 7.08
C LYS A 101 7.53 -14.24 7.67
N GLY A 102 7.55 -15.47 8.17
CA GLY A 102 6.36 -16.23 8.58
C GLY A 102 5.68 -16.94 7.40
N LYS A 103 4.71 -17.83 7.71
CA LYS A 103 4.11 -18.75 6.72
C LYS A 103 2.94 -18.16 5.92
N HIS A 104 2.06 -17.38 6.55
CA HIS A 104 0.87 -16.80 5.92
C HIS A 104 0.71 -15.33 6.30
N PRO A 105 1.48 -14.43 5.67
CA PRO A 105 1.35 -13.00 5.89
C PRO A 105 0.03 -12.48 5.31
N ARG A 106 -0.63 -11.58 6.06
CA ARG A 106 -1.77 -10.80 5.54
C ARG A 106 -1.29 -9.74 4.56
N LEU A 107 -2.18 -9.27 3.71
CA LEU A 107 -1.91 -8.31 2.63
C LEU A 107 -1.01 -7.14 3.04
N TYR A 108 -1.27 -6.51 4.20
CA TYR A 108 -0.54 -5.33 4.66
C TYR A 108 0.50 -5.61 5.75
N SER A 109 0.79 -6.89 6.07
CA SER A 109 1.63 -7.24 7.22
C SER A 109 3.07 -6.74 7.16
N PHE A 110 3.56 -6.41 5.96
CA PHE A 110 4.93 -5.93 5.75
C PHE A 110 5.04 -4.42 5.55
N GLN A 111 3.94 -3.67 5.42
CA GLN A 111 3.96 -2.24 5.10
C GLN A 111 4.83 -1.43 6.06
N GLY A 112 4.77 -1.72 7.36
CA GLY A 112 5.59 -1.08 8.39
C GLY A 112 7.08 -1.47 8.39
N ALA A 113 7.46 -2.54 7.67
CA ALA A 113 8.82 -3.08 7.59
C ALA A 113 9.49 -2.84 6.22
N LEU A 114 8.82 -2.17 5.28
CA LEU A 114 9.42 -1.85 3.98
C LEU A 114 10.49 -0.75 4.12
N PRO A 115 11.62 -0.86 3.41
CA PRO A 115 12.63 0.18 3.40
C PRO A 115 12.12 1.44 2.69
N ARG A 116 12.54 2.61 3.16
CA ARG A 116 12.27 3.88 2.47
C ARG A 116 13.00 3.92 1.14
N LEU A 117 12.33 4.46 0.11
CA LEU A 117 12.92 4.67 -1.21
C LEU A 117 14.30 5.36 -1.08
N PRO A 118 15.36 4.80 -1.70
CA PRO A 118 16.69 5.39 -1.62
C PRO A 118 16.71 6.76 -2.33
N LEU A 119 17.53 7.67 -1.80
CA LEU A 119 17.81 8.95 -2.43
C LEU A 119 19.20 8.87 -3.07
N PRO A 120 19.31 8.83 -4.41
CA PRO A 120 20.60 8.72 -5.10
C PRO A 120 21.46 9.96 -4.86
N SER A 121 22.78 9.83 -5.05
CA SER A 121 23.69 10.97 -5.01
C SER A 121 23.43 11.89 -6.22
N VAL A 122 23.68 13.19 -6.05
CA VAL A 122 23.56 14.16 -7.14
C VAL A 122 24.53 13.79 -8.27
N SER A 123 25.77 13.47 -7.93
CA SER A 123 26.82 13.09 -8.89
C SER A 123 26.45 11.85 -9.71
N ASP A 124 25.91 10.80 -9.08
CA ASP A 124 25.44 9.61 -9.82
C ASP A 124 24.24 9.93 -10.72
N THR A 125 23.34 10.78 -10.24
CA THR A 125 22.16 11.21 -11.00
C THR A 125 22.58 12.00 -12.24
N ILE A 126 23.50 12.95 -12.09
CA ILE A 126 24.04 13.77 -13.19
C ILE A 126 24.82 12.92 -14.18
N ARG A 127 25.67 12.01 -13.70
CA ARG A 127 26.41 11.10 -14.57
C ARG A 127 25.47 10.24 -15.42
N ARG A 128 24.43 9.67 -14.83
CA ARG A 128 23.42 8.86 -15.55
C ARG A 128 22.58 9.71 -16.51
N TYR A 129 22.24 10.94 -16.12
CA TYR A 129 21.56 11.90 -16.99
C TYR A 129 22.39 12.23 -18.24
N LEU A 130 23.68 12.56 -18.07
CA LEU A 130 24.57 12.86 -19.20
C LEU A 130 24.72 11.65 -20.12
N LEU A 131 24.86 10.44 -19.57
CA LEU A 131 24.90 9.20 -20.36
C LEU A 131 23.60 8.96 -21.15
N SER A 132 22.44 9.33 -20.61
CA SER A 132 21.15 9.10 -21.29
C SER A 132 20.87 10.09 -22.41
N VAL A 133 21.41 11.32 -22.32
CA VAL A 133 21.22 12.36 -23.35
C VAL A 133 22.33 12.39 -24.40
N GLU A 134 23.50 11.82 -24.12
CA GLU A 134 24.63 11.75 -25.04
C GLU A 134 24.27 11.28 -26.47
N PRO A 135 23.49 10.20 -26.69
CA PRO A 135 23.14 9.77 -28.05
C PRO A 135 22.12 10.69 -28.75
N LEU A 136 21.55 11.68 -28.06
CA LEU A 136 20.52 12.58 -28.59
C LEU A 136 21.09 13.97 -28.97
N LEU A 137 22.33 14.27 -28.57
CA LEU A 137 22.91 15.61 -28.64
C LEU A 137 24.12 15.63 -29.56
N ASP A 138 24.27 16.72 -30.31
CA ASP A 138 25.53 17.01 -31.01
C ASP A 138 26.63 17.45 -30.03
N GLU A 139 27.87 17.58 -30.52
CA GLU A 139 29.02 17.91 -29.69
C GLU A 139 28.88 19.25 -28.95
N ASN A 140 28.36 20.28 -29.63
CA ASN A 140 28.19 21.61 -29.05
C ASN A 140 27.10 21.60 -27.96
N GLN A 141 25.99 20.92 -28.23
CA GLN A 141 24.89 20.72 -27.28
C GLN A 141 25.36 19.91 -26.07
N MET A 142 26.16 18.87 -26.29
CA MET A 142 26.66 18.02 -25.22
C MET A 142 27.65 18.79 -24.32
N GLN A 143 28.56 19.59 -24.90
CA GLN A 143 29.45 20.46 -24.12
C GLN A 143 28.67 21.47 -23.28
N ARG A 144 27.67 22.13 -23.86
CA ARG A 144 26.78 23.05 -23.13
C ARG A 144 26.05 22.32 -21.98
N THR A 145 25.53 21.13 -22.24
CA THR A 145 24.79 20.34 -21.24
C THR A 145 25.69 19.89 -20.09
N LYS A 146 26.93 19.45 -20.38
CA LYS A 146 27.93 19.11 -19.36
C LYS A 146 28.23 20.30 -18.44
N LYS A 147 28.42 21.50 -19.02
CA LYS A 147 28.65 22.72 -18.25
C LYS A 147 27.48 23.06 -17.32
N LEU A 148 26.25 23.06 -17.85
CA LEU A 148 25.05 23.32 -17.04
C LEU A 148 24.86 22.28 -15.92
N ALA A 149 25.13 21.01 -16.21
CA ALA A 149 25.03 19.95 -15.21
C ALA A 149 26.06 20.15 -14.08
N GLN A 150 27.29 20.54 -14.41
CA GLN A 150 28.32 20.85 -13.42
C GLN A 150 27.97 22.10 -12.59
N ASP A 151 27.45 23.15 -13.22
CA ASP A 151 26.98 24.35 -12.53
C ASP A 151 25.81 24.01 -11.58
N PHE A 152 24.88 23.14 -12.00
CA PHE A 152 23.80 22.67 -11.14
C PHE A 152 24.31 21.85 -9.94
N GLU A 153 25.25 20.93 -10.18
CA GLU A 153 25.84 20.06 -9.14
C GLU A 153 26.48 20.86 -8.01
N THR A 154 27.24 21.89 -8.40
CA THR A 154 28.04 22.71 -7.48
C THR A 154 27.21 23.76 -6.75
N ASN A 155 26.13 24.24 -7.37
CA ASN A 155 25.29 25.31 -6.83
C ASN A 155 23.95 24.77 -6.30
N GLU A 156 22.91 24.79 -7.13
CA GLU A 156 21.52 24.59 -6.67
C GLU A 156 21.26 23.21 -6.07
N ALA A 157 21.88 22.17 -6.64
CA ALA A 157 21.66 20.79 -6.22
C ALA A 157 22.02 20.56 -4.75
N VAL A 158 23.01 21.30 -4.20
CA VAL A 158 23.39 21.18 -2.79
C VAL A 158 22.22 21.54 -1.87
N LYS A 159 21.49 22.62 -2.18
CA LYS A 159 20.33 23.07 -1.41
C LYS A 159 19.15 22.11 -1.60
N LEU A 160 18.85 21.75 -2.85
CA LEU A 160 17.73 20.86 -3.17
C LEU A 160 17.91 19.46 -2.58
N GLN A 161 19.12 18.90 -2.64
CA GLN A 161 19.42 17.59 -2.08
C GLN A 161 19.31 17.59 -0.54
N ARG A 162 19.62 18.70 0.13
CA ARG A 162 19.38 18.84 1.58
C ARG A 162 17.87 18.77 1.88
N TYR A 163 17.03 19.45 1.10
CA TYR A 163 15.57 19.37 1.27
C TYR A 163 15.02 17.98 0.97
N LEU A 164 15.52 17.30 -0.06
CA LEU A 164 15.13 15.91 -0.36
C LEU A 164 15.52 14.94 0.76
N ARG A 165 16.70 15.10 1.36
CA ARG A 165 17.12 14.31 2.53
C ARG A 165 16.17 14.54 3.70
N LEU A 166 15.81 15.79 3.98
CA LEU A 166 14.84 16.11 5.02
C LEU A 166 13.49 15.47 4.71
N LYS A 167 12.91 15.68 3.53
CA LYS A 167 11.63 15.08 3.12
C LYS A 167 11.66 13.55 3.27
N ARG A 168 12.74 12.88 2.87
CA ARG A 168 12.91 11.44 3.04
C ARG A 168 12.88 10.95 4.50
N LEU A 169 13.29 11.78 5.47
CA LEU A 169 13.23 11.40 6.88
C LEU A 169 11.80 11.37 7.43
N TRP A 170 10.95 12.27 6.93
CA TRP A 170 9.59 12.48 7.42
C TRP A 170 8.52 11.75 6.59
N ALA A 171 8.77 11.56 5.29
CA ALA A 171 7.85 10.87 4.39
C ALA A 171 8.10 9.35 4.37
N SER A 172 7.04 8.56 4.20
CA SER A 172 7.14 7.13 3.90
C SER A 172 7.84 6.89 2.57
N ASN A 173 7.52 7.71 1.57
CA ASN A 173 8.17 7.81 0.28
C ASN A 173 8.26 9.29 -0.12
N TYR A 174 9.46 9.77 -0.47
CA TYR A 174 9.68 11.19 -0.77
C TYR A 174 9.20 11.62 -2.16
N VAL A 175 8.66 10.71 -2.97
CA VAL A 175 8.24 10.97 -4.36
C VAL A 175 6.73 10.85 -4.54
N THR A 176 6.04 10.04 -3.73
CA THR A 176 4.64 9.64 -3.99
C THR A 176 3.68 10.81 -4.16
N ASP A 177 3.72 11.81 -3.27
CA ASP A 177 2.82 12.95 -3.32
C ASP A 177 3.05 13.80 -4.59
N TRP A 178 4.31 14.08 -4.90
CA TRP A 178 4.64 14.81 -6.13
C TRP A 178 4.35 14.03 -7.40
N TRP A 179 4.53 12.71 -7.38
CA TRP A 179 4.23 11.86 -8.51
C TRP A 179 2.73 11.83 -8.79
N GLU A 180 1.90 11.62 -7.77
CA GLU A 180 0.44 11.67 -7.92
C GLU A 180 -0.01 13.05 -8.42
N GLU A 181 0.45 14.12 -7.78
CA GLU A 181 0.02 15.48 -8.12
C GLU A 181 0.52 15.92 -9.50
N TYR A 182 1.84 15.99 -9.71
CA TYR A 182 2.40 16.66 -10.88
C TYR A 182 2.38 15.80 -12.15
N VAL A 183 2.48 14.47 -12.02
CA VAL A 183 2.50 13.60 -13.20
C VAL A 183 1.08 13.26 -13.67
N TYR A 184 0.14 13.08 -12.74
CA TYR A 184 -1.21 12.64 -13.11
C TYR A 184 -2.28 13.69 -12.87
N LEU A 185 -2.36 14.26 -11.67
CA LEU A 185 -3.50 15.09 -11.28
C LEU A 185 -3.43 16.51 -11.82
N ASN A 186 -2.26 17.01 -12.19
CA ASN A 186 -2.10 18.35 -12.77
C ASN A 186 -2.31 18.37 -14.30
N GLY A 187 -2.14 17.21 -14.97
CA GLY A 187 -2.35 17.09 -16.41
C GLY A 187 -3.79 17.45 -16.82
N ARG A 188 -3.94 18.35 -17.79
CA ARG A 188 -5.23 18.84 -18.29
C ARG A 188 -5.68 18.16 -19.60
N SER A 189 -4.85 17.31 -20.17
CA SER A 189 -5.19 16.53 -21.37
C SER A 189 -6.25 15.46 -21.05
N PRO A 190 -7.13 15.09 -22.01
CA PRO A 190 -8.13 14.05 -21.80
C PRO A 190 -7.51 12.71 -21.36
N LEU A 191 -8.03 12.14 -20.27
CA LEU A 191 -7.44 10.92 -19.67
C LEU A 191 -7.49 9.70 -20.58
N VAL A 192 -8.57 9.55 -21.36
CA VAL A 192 -8.84 8.36 -22.19
C VAL A 192 -7.72 8.11 -23.20
N ALA A 193 -7.15 9.16 -23.79
CA ALA A 193 -6.11 9.03 -24.81
C ALA A 193 -4.69 9.10 -24.24
N HIS A 194 -4.50 9.76 -23.09
CA HIS A 194 -3.18 10.17 -22.63
C HIS A 194 -2.70 9.50 -21.34
N SER A 195 -3.60 8.91 -20.54
CA SER A 195 -3.23 8.37 -19.22
C SER A 195 -3.90 7.05 -18.86
N ASN A 196 -5.15 6.82 -19.29
CA ASN A 196 -5.85 5.59 -18.96
C ASN A 196 -5.25 4.42 -19.74
N ILE A 197 -4.92 3.36 -19.01
CA ILE A 197 -4.50 2.09 -19.59
C ILE A 197 -5.67 1.10 -19.53
N TYR A 198 -5.77 0.24 -20.52
CA TYR A 198 -6.71 -0.88 -20.51
C TYR A 198 -5.95 -2.17 -20.81
N GLY A 199 -6.26 -3.22 -20.06
CA GLY A 199 -5.91 -4.58 -20.41
C GLY A 199 -7.14 -5.26 -21.00
N LEU A 200 -6.96 -6.00 -22.08
CA LEU A 200 -7.98 -6.95 -22.52
C LEU A 200 -7.76 -8.25 -21.76
N ASP A 201 -8.85 -8.83 -21.29
CA ASP A 201 -8.82 -10.13 -20.70
C ASP A 201 -8.35 -11.17 -21.74
N THR A 202 -7.35 -11.98 -21.38
CA THR A 202 -6.89 -13.11 -22.20
C THR A 202 -7.88 -14.27 -22.20
N LEU A 203 -9.01 -14.15 -21.48
CA LEU A 203 -10.19 -15.00 -21.60
C LEU A 203 -10.89 -14.80 -22.95
N MET A 204 -10.20 -15.13 -24.06
CA MET A 204 -10.77 -15.50 -25.36
C MET A 204 -11.68 -16.75 -25.27
N ARG A 205 -12.05 -17.16 -24.06
CA ARG A 205 -12.97 -18.25 -23.76
C ARG A 205 -14.35 -17.64 -23.58
N HIS A 206 -15.27 -17.99 -24.45
CA HIS A 206 -16.67 -17.58 -24.37
C HIS A 206 -17.51 -18.74 -23.86
N PRO A 207 -17.61 -18.95 -22.52
CA PRO A 207 -18.38 -20.07 -21.97
C PRO A 207 -19.89 -19.93 -22.23
N THR A 208 -20.37 -18.73 -22.56
CA THR A 208 -21.76 -18.45 -22.93
C THR A 208 -21.84 -17.27 -23.91
N ASN A 209 -22.91 -17.23 -24.69
CA ASN A 209 -23.25 -16.14 -25.61
C ASN A 209 -24.05 -15.01 -24.93
N LEU A 210 -24.55 -15.25 -23.71
CA LEU A 210 -25.31 -14.25 -22.94
C LEU A 210 -24.35 -13.23 -22.32
N GLN A 211 -24.40 -11.98 -22.79
CA GLN A 211 -23.54 -10.91 -22.26
C GLN A 211 -23.81 -10.65 -20.78
N ALA A 212 -25.09 -10.65 -20.37
CA ALA A 212 -25.49 -10.44 -18.97
C ALA A 212 -24.89 -11.49 -18.04
N ALA A 213 -25.02 -12.78 -18.38
CA ALA A 213 -24.40 -13.87 -17.62
C ALA A 213 -22.87 -13.71 -17.48
N ARG A 214 -22.17 -13.32 -18.56
CA ARG A 214 -20.71 -13.07 -18.49
C ARG A 214 -20.38 -11.89 -17.58
N ALA A 215 -21.08 -10.77 -17.75
CA ALA A 215 -20.88 -9.59 -16.94
C ALA A 215 -21.14 -9.90 -15.45
N ALA A 216 -22.21 -10.61 -15.15
CA ALA A 216 -22.56 -10.99 -13.79
C ALA A 216 -21.53 -11.92 -13.15
N GLN A 217 -20.97 -12.86 -13.90
CA GLN A 217 -19.86 -13.70 -13.44
C GLN A 217 -18.60 -12.86 -13.15
N CYS A 218 -18.23 -11.94 -14.05
CA CYS A 218 -17.09 -11.03 -13.82
C CYS A 218 -17.31 -10.17 -12.58
N ILE A 219 -18.49 -9.58 -12.41
CA ILE A 219 -18.85 -8.77 -11.25
C ILE A 219 -18.77 -9.61 -9.97
N SER A 220 -19.33 -10.83 -9.96
CA SER A 220 -19.27 -11.72 -8.80
C SER A 220 -17.83 -12.06 -8.41
N SER A 221 -16.96 -12.34 -9.39
CA SER A 221 -15.54 -12.56 -9.14
C SER A 221 -14.83 -11.31 -8.59
N LEU A 222 -15.17 -10.11 -9.09
CA LEU A 222 -14.63 -8.84 -8.59
C LEU A 222 -15.10 -8.55 -7.16
N ILE A 223 -16.36 -8.84 -6.81
CA ILE A 223 -16.87 -8.70 -5.44
C ILE A 223 -16.11 -9.64 -4.48
N ASN A 224 -15.89 -10.89 -4.88
CA ASN A 224 -15.09 -11.83 -4.08
C ASN A 224 -13.64 -11.36 -3.89
N TYR A 225 -13.05 -10.78 -4.92
CA TYR A 225 -11.70 -10.20 -4.84
C TYR A 225 -11.66 -8.97 -3.92
N MET A 226 -12.62 -8.06 -4.07
CA MET A 226 -12.82 -6.90 -3.20
C MET A 226 -12.99 -7.33 -1.73
N PHE A 227 -13.76 -8.38 -1.47
CA PHE A 227 -13.94 -8.91 -0.13
C PHE A 227 -12.62 -9.41 0.46
N GLN A 228 -11.81 -10.13 -0.31
CA GLN A 228 -10.48 -10.58 0.13
C GLN A 228 -9.53 -9.41 0.38
N LEU A 229 -9.66 -8.30 -0.35
CA LEU A 229 -8.90 -7.08 -0.10
C LEU A 229 -9.30 -6.41 1.21
N ILE A 230 -10.59 -6.15 1.43
CA ILE A 230 -11.11 -5.49 2.64
C ILE A 230 -10.86 -6.35 3.89
N THR A 231 -10.87 -7.67 3.75
CA THR A 231 -10.58 -8.60 4.84
C THR A 231 -9.09 -8.87 5.03
N GLU A 232 -8.21 -8.32 4.19
CA GLU A 232 -6.78 -8.62 4.13
C GLU A 232 -6.46 -10.12 3.97
N GLY A 233 -7.38 -10.85 3.33
CA GLY A 233 -7.27 -12.29 3.09
C GLY A 233 -6.31 -12.64 1.94
N LEU A 234 -5.95 -11.67 1.10
CA LEU A 234 -4.91 -11.84 0.09
C LEU A 234 -3.53 -11.89 0.73
N GLU A 235 -2.66 -12.74 0.20
CA GLU A 235 -1.24 -12.70 0.53
C GLU A 235 -0.55 -11.53 -0.20
N PRO A 236 0.44 -10.87 0.43
CA PRO A 236 1.21 -9.81 -0.21
C PRO A 236 1.99 -10.35 -1.41
N VAL A 237 2.20 -9.50 -2.42
CA VAL A 237 3.06 -9.84 -3.55
C VAL A 237 4.52 -9.88 -3.08
N ILE A 238 5.18 -11.02 -3.29
CA ILE A 238 6.56 -11.25 -2.87
C ILE A 238 7.42 -11.61 -4.09
N VAL A 239 8.42 -10.78 -4.36
CA VAL A 239 9.39 -11.02 -5.43
C VAL A 239 10.38 -12.10 -5.00
N ASN A 240 10.56 -13.10 -5.87
CA ASN A 240 11.45 -14.25 -5.66
C ASN A 240 11.18 -15.03 -4.35
N ASP A 241 9.96 -14.99 -3.80
CA ASP A 241 9.62 -15.54 -2.47
C ASP A 241 10.41 -14.90 -1.30
N MET A 242 11.12 -13.80 -1.56
CA MET A 242 12.02 -13.14 -0.62
C MET A 242 11.50 -11.77 -0.16
N VAL A 243 11.26 -10.86 -1.11
CA VAL A 243 11.08 -9.44 -0.81
C VAL A 243 9.62 -9.04 -1.07
N PRO A 244 8.86 -8.62 -0.05
CA PRO A 244 7.51 -8.13 -0.23
C PRO A 244 7.51 -6.78 -0.96
N LEU A 245 6.50 -6.57 -1.80
CA LEU A 245 6.23 -5.28 -2.43
C LEU A 245 5.28 -4.45 -1.58
N CYS A 246 5.26 -3.15 -1.84
CA CYS A 246 4.27 -2.25 -1.26
C CYS A 246 2.88 -2.57 -1.82
N MET A 247 1.92 -2.78 -0.92
CA MET A 247 0.54 -3.11 -1.27
C MET A 247 -0.43 -1.94 -1.13
N ILE A 248 0.03 -0.73 -0.78
CA ILE A 248 -0.84 0.42 -0.46
C ILE A 248 -1.76 0.83 -1.63
N GLN A 249 -1.33 0.58 -2.87
CA GLN A 249 -2.15 0.92 -4.05
C GLN A 249 -3.44 0.08 -4.14
N TYR A 250 -3.46 -1.10 -3.49
CA TYR A 250 -4.60 -2.00 -3.53
C TYR A 250 -5.81 -1.43 -2.78
N GLU A 251 -5.60 -0.56 -1.79
CA GLU A 251 -6.68 0.16 -1.08
C GLU A 251 -7.55 0.96 -2.05
N ARG A 252 -6.93 1.51 -3.09
CA ARG A 252 -7.58 2.39 -4.07
C ARG A 252 -8.14 1.65 -5.29
N THR A 253 -8.18 0.31 -5.26
CA THR A 253 -8.69 -0.51 -6.39
C THR A 253 -10.20 -0.35 -6.57
N PHE A 254 -10.93 -0.30 -5.47
CA PHE A 254 -12.38 -0.12 -5.43
C PHE A 254 -12.73 1.23 -4.80
N THR A 255 -13.97 1.67 -5.01
CA THR A 255 -14.53 2.90 -4.40
C THR A 255 -13.65 4.15 -4.51
N THR A 256 -12.88 4.23 -5.59
CA THR A 256 -11.96 5.33 -5.83
C THR A 256 -12.31 5.97 -7.16
N THR A 257 -12.40 7.29 -7.17
CA THR A 257 -12.62 8.06 -8.39
C THR A 257 -11.78 9.32 -8.39
N ARG A 258 -11.46 9.81 -9.58
CA ARG A 258 -10.79 11.10 -9.77
C ARG A 258 -11.85 12.17 -9.99
N ILE A 259 -11.83 13.19 -9.14
CA ILE A 259 -12.72 14.35 -9.22
C ILE A 259 -11.98 15.47 -9.98
N PRO A 260 -12.55 16.00 -11.06
CA PRO A 260 -11.92 17.06 -11.83
C PRO A 260 -11.89 18.36 -11.02
N GLY A 261 -10.73 19.02 -10.99
CA GLY A 261 -10.57 20.38 -10.49
C GLY A 261 -10.14 21.33 -11.60
N ILE A 262 -10.17 22.64 -11.34
CA ILE A 262 -9.82 23.66 -12.35
C ILE A 262 -8.35 23.54 -12.75
N GLN A 263 -7.46 23.48 -11.74
CA GLN A 263 -6.02 23.37 -11.94
C GLN A 263 -5.52 21.96 -11.66
N VAL A 264 -5.93 21.39 -10.53
CA VAL A 264 -5.48 20.09 -10.04
C VAL A 264 -6.71 19.24 -9.72
N ASP A 265 -6.72 18.01 -10.21
CA ASP A 265 -7.76 17.03 -9.86
C ASP A 265 -7.48 16.41 -8.50
N THR A 266 -8.49 15.82 -7.87
CA THR A 266 -8.33 15.14 -6.59
C THR A 266 -8.72 13.67 -6.71
N LEU A 267 -8.05 12.81 -5.96
CA LEU A 267 -8.50 11.43 -5.78
C LEU A 267 -9.44 11.40 -4.59
N TRP A 268 -10.66 10.92 -4.82
CA TRP A 268 -11.63 10.63 -3.78
C TRP A 268 -11.72 9.12 -3.62
N HIS A 269 -11.54 8.66 -2.38
CA HIS A 269 -11.63 7.25 -2.00
C HIS A 269 -12.59 7.14 -0.83
N ASP A 270 -13.58 6.27 -0.96
CA ASP A 270 -14.46 5.88 0.13
C ASP A 270 -13.95 4.58 0.77
N PRO A 271 -13.47 4.63 2.02
CA PRO A 271 -12.93 3.45 2.71
C PRO A 271 -14.03 2.55 3.30
N THR A 272 -15.31 2.93 3.16
CA THR A 272 -16.42 2.13 3.65
C THR A 272 -16.70 0.92 2.77
N THR A 273 -17.45 -0.04 3.31
CA THR A 273 -17.78 -1.26 2.57
C THR A 273 -18.68 -0.91 1.38
N PRO A 274 -18.33 -1.29 0.14
CA PRO A 274 -19.10 -0.87 -1.03
C PRO A 274 -20.47 -1.55 -1.08
N HIS A 275 -21.52 -0.77 -1.31
CA HIS A 275 -22.91 -1.28 -1.31
C HIS A 275 -23.49 -1.52 -2.70
N HIS A 276 -22.90 -0.91 -3.72
CA HIS A 276 -23.42 -0.92 -5.08
C HIS A 276 -22.31 -0.84 -6.13
N ILE A 277 -22.67 -1.21 -7.35
CA ILE A 277 -21.92 -0.86 -8.56
C ILE A 277 -22.72 0.14 -9.39
N VAL A 278 -22.01 0.79 -10.32
CA VAL A 278 -22.61 1.64 -11.35
C VAL A 278 -22.50 0.91 -12.69
N VAL A 279 -23.63 0.66 -13.33
CA VAL A 279 -23.71 0.06 -14.67
C VAL A 279 -24.03 1.15 -15.68
N LEU A 280 -23.20 1.25 -16.72
CA LEU A 280 -23.42 2.16 -17.84
C LEU A 280 -24.00 1.39 -19.01
N HIS A 281 -25.21 1.75 -19.46
CA HIS A 281 -25.83 1.13 -20.63
C HIS A 281 -26.56 2.18 -21.48
N ARG A 282 -26.18 2.28 -22.77
CA ARG A 282 -26.78 3.20 -23.75
C ARG A 282 -26.90 4.64 -23.22
N GLY A 283 -25.81 5.16 -22.64
CA GLY A 283 -25.74 6.53 -22.12
C GLY A 283 -26.49 6.78 -20.81
N ARG A 284 -26.99 5.73 -20.14
CA ARG A 284 -27.67 5.82 -18.84
C ARG A 284 -26.86 5.13 -17.75
N TYR A 285 -26.96 5.68 -16.54
CA TYR A 285 -26.33 5.18 -15.34
C TYR A 285 -27.37 4.45 -14.48
N PHE A 286 -27.04 3.25 -14.03
CA PHE A 286 -27.86 2.45 -13.13
C PHE A 286 -27.07 2.12 -11.87
N LYS A 287 -27.70 2.33 -10.72
CA LYS A 287 -27.17 1.88 -9.42
C LYS A 287 -27.70 0.48 -9.15
N VAL A 288 -26.82 -0.49 -9.08
CA VAL A 288 -27.17 -1.89 -8.79
C VAL A 288 -26.59 -2.28 -7.45
N LEU A 289 -27.44 -2.68 -6.51
CA LEU A 289 -27.00 -3.18 -5.21
C LEU A 289 -26.27 -4.51 -5.39
N ILE A 290 -25.21 -4.71 -4.63
CA ILE A 290 -24.38 -5.94 -4.72
C ILE A 290 -24.47 -6.83 -3.49
N HIS A 291 -25.34 -6.48 -2.54
CA HIS A 291 -25.62 -7.29 -1.35
C HIS A 291 -27.10 -7.26 -1.00
N ASN A 292 -27.56 -8.31 -0.31
CA ASN A 292 -28.88 -8.39 0.30
C ASN A 292 -28.73 -8.96 1.73
N ASP A 293 -29.36 -8.34 2.72
CA ASP A 293 -29.53 -8.84 4.09
C ASP A 293 -28.35 -9.67 4.65
N ASN A 294 -27.15 -9.08 4.64
CA ASN A 294 -25.86 -9.62 5.14
C ASN A 294 -25.04 -10.53 4.23
N ARG A 295 -25.43 -10.73 2.96
CA ARG A 295 -24.59 -11.45 1.99
C ARG A 295 -24.43 -10.71 0.68
N TRP A 296 -23.30 -10.96 0.02
CA TRP A 296 -23.09 -10.54 -1.36
C TRP A 296 -23.99 -11.34 -2.31
N LEU A 297 -24.41 -10.70 -3.39
CA LEU A 297 -25.20 -11.34 -4.43
C LEU A 297 -24.35 -12.34 -5.22
N ASP A 298 -24.96 -13.46 -5.60
CA ASP A 298 -24.34 -14.41 -6.51
C ASP A 298 -24.45 -13.94 -7.98
N ALA A 299 -23.74 -14.64 -8.89
CA ALA A 299 -23.76 -14.27 -10.31
C ALA A 299 -25.16 -14.36 -10.95
N ARG A 300 -26.04 -15.25 -10.50
CA ARG A 300 -27.40 -15.38 -11.06
C ARG A 300 -28.30 -14.25 -10.60
N GLU A 301 -28.11 -13.77 -9.37
CA GLU A 301 -28.82 -12.62 -8.83
C GLU A 301 -28.35 -11.31 -9.47
N ILE A 302 -27.06 -11.17 -9.77
CA ILE A 302 -26.52 -10.02 -10.50
C ILE A 302 -26.95 -10.03 -11.98
N GLU A 303 -27.16 -11.21 -12.57
CA GLU A 303 -27.64 -11.34 -13.95
C GLU A 303 -29.10 -10.88 -14.13
N ARG A 304 -29.94 -11.11 -13.12
CA ARG A 304 -31.37 -10.75 -13.12
C ARG A 304 -31.59 -9.25 -12.99
#